data_AF-A0A0C3GQN7-F1
#
_entry.id   AF-A0A0C3GQN7-F1
#
_cell.length_a   1.000
_cell.length_b   1.000
_cell.length_c   1.000
_cell.angle_alpha   90.00
_cell.angle_beta   90.00
_cell.angle_gamma   90.00
#
_symmetry.space_group_name_H-M   'P 1'
#
loop_
_entity.id
_entity.type
_entity.pdbx_description
1 polymer ?
#
loop_
_entity_poly.entity_id
_entity_poly.type
_entity_poly.pdbx_seq_one_letter_code
_entity_poly.pdbx_strand_id
1 'polypeptide(L)' 'MPAPEPVFCFLIRRLENNRTILLPFHFSFYAELFVQGTKETPELFSYVSQGPFLTAADFEAL' A
#
# COMPACT_ATOMS: atom_id res chain seq x y z
N MET A 1 -4.42 30.69 16.37
CA MET A 1 -4.35 30.03 15.06
C MET A 1 -3.56 28.74 15.25
N PRO A 2 -4.07 27.56 14.89
CA PRO A 2 -3.26 26.36 14.89
C PRO A 2 -2.16 26.50 13.83
N ALA A 3 -0.95 26.01 14.13
CA ALA A 3 0.16 26.00 13.19
C ALA A 3 -0.24 25.19 11.93
N PRO A 4 0.17 25.61 10.72
CA PRO A 4 -0.10 24.81 9.52
C PRO A 4 0.58 23.46 9.69
N GLU A 5 -0.19 22.38 9.53
CA GLU A 5 0.37 21.03 9.52
C GLU A 5 1.45 20.95 8.44
N PRO A 6 2.58 20.26 8.70
CA PRO A 6 3.64 20.12 7.71
C PRO A 6 3.08 19.37 6.50
N VAL A 7 2.87 20.10 5.41
CA VAL A 7 2.51 19.51 4.12
C VAL A 7 3.75 18.75 3.65
N PHE A 8 3.74 17.44 3.85
CA PHE A 8 4.75 16.52 3.31
C PHE A 8 4.64 16.53 1.77
N CYS A 9 5.27 17.51 1.12
CA CYS A 9 5.30 17.69 -0.32
C CYS A 9 6.40 16.83 -0.98
N PHE A 10 6.43 15.52 -0.71
CA PHE A 10 7.21 14.65 -1.59
C PHE A 10 6.50 14.60 -2.94
N LEU A 11 7.19 14.99 -4.01
CA LEU A 11 6.74 14.73 -5.38
C LEU A 11 6.69 13.20 -5.54
N ILE A 12 5.56 12.59 -5.24
CA ILE A 12 5.38 11.14 -5.38
C ILE A 12 5.33 10.86 -6.88
N ARG A 13 6.48 10.52 -7.45
CA ARG A 13 6.64 10.24 -8.87
C ARG A 13 6.73 8.74 -9.07
N ARG A 14 6.14 8.27 -10.17
CA ARG A 14 6.41 6.95 -10.72
C ARG A 14 7.92 6.80 -10.91
N LEU A 15 8.51 5.79 -10.28
CA LEU A 15 9.88 5.38 -10.55
C LEU A 15 9.81 4.14 -11.43
N GLU A 16 10.64 4.06 -12.46
CA GLU A 16 10.67 2.88 -13.31
C GLU A 16 12.09 2.54 -13.72
N ASN A 17 12.30 1.25 -13.95
CA ASN A 17 13.41 0.72 -14.72
C ASN A 17 12.86 -0.24 -15.78
N ASN A 18 13.76 -0.96 -16.44
CA ASN A 18 13.46 -1.94 -17.48
C ASN A 18 12.65 -3.17 -17.02
N ARG A 19 12.40 -3.35 -15.72
CA ARG A 19 11.68 -4.53 -15.18
C ARG A 19 10.61 -4.19 -14.15
N THR A 20 10.66 -3.02 -13.54
CA THR A 20 9.86 -2.71 -12.36
C THR A 20 9.41 -1.27 -12.39
N ILE A 21 8.17 -1.05 -11.97
CA ILE A 21 7.58 0.26 -11.76
C ILE A 21 7.18 0.35 -10.29
N LEU A 22 7.62 1.40 -9.62
CA LEU A 22 7.15 1.78 -8.29
C LEU A 22 6.20 2.96 -8.45
N LEU A 23 4.96 2.76 -8.00
CA LEU A 23 3.91 3.77 -8.04
C LEU A 23 3.55 4.20 -6.63
N PRO A 24 3.14 5.48 -6.44
CA PRO A 24 2.42 5.89 -5.24
C PRO A 24 1.27 4.92 -4.97
N PHE A 25 1.20 4.37 -3.75
CA PHE A 25 0.08 3.51 -3.40
C PHE A 25 -1.17 4.36 -3.14
N HIS A 26 -2.20 4.15 -3.96
CA HIS A 26 -3.51 4.76 -3.80
C HIS A 26 -4.54 3.67 -3.54
N PHE A 27 -5.14 3.70 -2.35
CA PHE A 27 -5.99 2.62 -1.84
C PHE A 27 -7.11 2.23 -2.81
N SER A 28 -7.88 3.22 -3.30
CA SER A 28 -9.01 3.01 -4.22
C SER A 28 -8.65 2.34 -5.54
N PHE A 29 -7.38 2.39 -5.96
CA PHE A 29 -6.93 1.79 -7.22
C PHE A 29 -6.24 0.43 -7.02
N TYR A 30 -5.55 0.24 -5.88
CA TYR A 30 -4.62 -0.87 -5.72
C TYR A 30 -4.93 -1.81 -4.55
N ALA A 31 -5.90 -1.51 -3.68
CA ALA A 31 -6.21 -2.37 -2.52
C ALA A 31 -6.57 -3.80 -2.93
N GLU A 32 -7.46 -3.97 -3.91
CA GLU A 32 -7.84 -5.30 -4.42
C GLU A 32 -6.64 -6.06 -5.01
N LEU A 33 -5.81 -5.37 -5.80
CA LEU A 33 -4.62 -5.96 -6.42
C LEU A 33 -3.58 -6.36 -5.37
N PHE A 34 -3.41 -5.55 -4.32
CA PHE A 34 -2.53 -5.86 -3.20
C PHE A 34 -3.01 -7.13 -2.47
N VAL A 35 -4.28 -7.18 -2.08
CA VAL A 35 -4.85 -8.35 -1.39
C VAL A 35 -4.71 -9.60 -2.26
N GLN A 36 -5.04 -9.52 -3.56
CA GLN A 36 -4.87 -10.64 -4.49
C GLN A 36 -3.41 -11.10 -4.61
N GLY A 37 -2.46 -10.17 -4.76
CA GLY A 37 -1.04 -10.49 -4.89
C GLY A 37 -0.44 -11.16 -3.66
N THR A 38 -0.98 -10.88 -2.47
CA THR A 38 -0.51 -11.50 -1.22
C THR A 38 -1.08 -12.89 -0.95
N LYS A 39 -2.12 -13.33 -1.67
CA LYS A 39 -2.75 -14.65 -1.46
C LYS A 39 -1.82 -15.82 -1.73
N GLU A 40 -0.91 -15.67 -2.68
CA GLU A 40 0.03 -16.73 -3.08
C GLU A 40 1.21 -16.87 -2.10
N THR A 41 1.41 -15.89 -1.21
CA THR A 41 2.54 -15.83 -0.26
C THR A 41 2.08 -15.41 1.15
N PRO A 42 1.22 -16.20 1.81
CA PRO A 42 0.69 -15.86 3.14
C PRO A 42 1.78 -15.81 4.23
N GLU A 43 2.93 -16.45 4.03
CA GLU A 43 4.07 -16.45 4.93
C GLU A 43 4.66 -15.05 5.20
N LEU A 44 4.46 -14.09 4.27
CA LEU A 44 4.88 -12.70 4.44
C LEU A 44 4.33 -12.09 5.74
N PHE A 45 3.12 -12.48 6.13
CA PHE A 45 2.45 -11.96 7.33
C PHE A 45 3.00 -12.54 8.64
N SER A 46 3.95 -13.48 8.58
CA SER A 46 4.69 -13.94 9.77
C SER A 46 5.71 -12.90 10.25
N TYR A 47 6.06 -11.94 9.38
CA TYR A 47 7.10 -10.94 9.63
C TYR A 47 6.55 -9.53 9.91
N VAL A 48 5.23 -9.35 9.83
CA VAL A 48 4.55 -8.08 10.06
C VAL A 48 3.37 -8.28 11.01
N SER A 49 2.94 -7.22 11.70
CA SER A 49 1.90 -7.29 12.72
C SER A 49 0.47 -7.23 12.18
N GLN A 50 0.29 -7.03 10.87
CA GLN A 50 -1.01 -6.88 10.23
C GLN A 50 -1.19 -7.93 9.15
N GLY A 51 -2.45 -8.28 8.85
CA GLY A 51 -2.81 -9.29 7.85
C GLY A 51 -2.67 -10.73 8.39
N PRO A 52 -2.85 -11.75 7.52
CA PRO A 52 -3.26 -11.67 6.11
C PRO A 52 -4.65 -11.04 5.91
N PHE A 53 -4.87 -10.42 4.75
CA PHE A 53 -6.16 -9.83 4.38
C PHE A 53 -6.92 -10.77 3.45
N LEU A 54 -8.23 -10.93 3.68
CA LEU A 54 -9.10 -11.73 2.81
C LEU A 54 -9.71 -10.87 1.69
N THR A 55 -10.08 -9.63 2.02
CA THR A 55 -10.68 -8.64 1.12
C THR A 55 -10.03 -7.27 1.26
N ALA A 56 -10.26 -6.39 0.27
CA ALA A 56 -9.81 -4.99 0.37
C ALA A 56 -10.47 -4.25 1.54
N ALA A 57 -11.71 -4.59 1.89
CA ALA A 57 -12.39 -4.01 3.05
C ALA A 57 -11.71 -4.38 4.38
N ASP A 58 -11.22 -5.62 4.51
CA ASP A 58 -10.45 -6.04 5.69
C ASP A 58 -9.11 -5.30 5.79
N PHE A 59 -8.51 -5.00 4.64
CA PHE A 59 -7.29 -4.21 4.56
C PHE A 59 -7.52 -2.72 4.90
N GLU A 60 -8.70 -2.17 4.58
CA GLU A 60 -9.08 -0.79 4.92
C GLU A 60 -9.39 -0.60 6.41
N ALA A 61 -9.91 -1.65 7.06
CA ALA A 61 -10.35 -1.61 8.45
C ALA A 61 -9.21 -1.66 9.49
N LEU A 62 -7.96 -1.54 9.05
CA LEU A 62 -6.74 -1.53 9.89
C LEU A 62 -6.46 -0.19 10.57
#